data_AF-A0A524D477-F1
#
_entry.id   AF-A0A524D477-F1
#
_cell.length_a   1.000
_cell.length_b   1.000
_cell.length_c   1.000
_cell.angle_alpha   90.00
_cell.angle_beta   90.00
_cell.angle_gamma   90.00
#
_symmetry.space_group_name_H-M   'P 1'
#
loop_
_entity.id
_entity.type
_entity.pdbx_description
1 polymer ?
#
loop_
_entity_poly.entity_id
_entity_poly.type
_entity_poly.pdbx_seq_one_letter_code
_entity_poly.pdbx_strand_id
1 'polypeptide(L)'
;MDETDEDRVIRISEIWNEPVQFTVRVVRDGNCRADHKKGQIFKFEWNTPEGMCGESFVGMYPVLHSLRVLGDMRELGSTERNVRVYTCPSREVQFEITATYTCNLCGQPLAIKNDEIQTQGIEDSEQNLWVRVCQKCAEKYANAKLKW
;
A
#
# COMPACT_ATOMS: atom_id res chain seq x y z
N MET A 1 -34.75 22.16 -6.24
CA MET A 1 -34.91 21.18 -5.15
C MET A 1 -33.50 20.95 -4.64
N ASP A 2 -33.13 21.69 -3.59
CA ASP A 2 -31.88 21.43 -2.86
C ASP A 2 -32.05 20.10 -2.16
N GLU A 3 -31.25 19.11 -2.56
CA GLU A 3 -30.95 17.98 -1.69
C GLU A 3 -30.17 18.54 -0.51
N THR A 4 -30.82 18.64 0.65
CA THR A 4 -30.18 19.01 1.91
C THR A 4 -28.98 18.08 2.14
N ASP A 5 -27.79 18.68 2.24
CA ASP A 5 -26.46 18.09 2.41
C ASP A 5 -26.25 17.42 3.79
N GLU A 6 -27.35 17.10 4.49
CA GLU A 6 -27.34 16.44 5.79
C GLU A 6 -27.48 14.92 5.60
N ASP A 7 -26.40 14.23 5.99
CA ASP A 7 -26.26 12.78 6.20
C ASP A 7 -26.02 11.88 4.97
N ARG A 8 -25.05 12.25 4.12
CA ARG A 8 -24.36 11.23 3.31
C ARG A 8 -23.49 10.36 4.21
N VAL A 9 -23.97 9.17 4.55
CA VAL A 9 -23.19 8.17 5.30
C VAL A 9 -22.42 7.27 4.33
N ILE A 10 -21.12 7.13 4.54
CA ILE A 10 -20.27 6.17 3.82
C ILE A 10 -20.10 4.94 4.69
N ARG A 11 -20.53 3.79 4.16
CA ARG A 11 -20.26 2.47 4.74
C ARG A 11 -18.93 1.97 4.19
N ILE A 12 -17.86 2.16 4.96
CA ILE A 12 -16.49 1.87 4.54
C ILE A 12 -16.36 0.38 4.17
N SER A 13 -16.95 -0.53 4.95
CA SER A 13 -16.91 -1.97 4.67
C SER A 13 -17.42 -2.37 3.28
N GLU A 14 -18.31 -1.56 2.67
CA GLU A 14 -18.91 -1.86 1.37
C GLU A 14 -18.05 -1.40 0.19
N ILE A 15 -17.16 -0.42 0.41
CA ILE A 15 -16.37 0.21 -0.66
C ILE A 15 -14.87 0.28 -0.35
N TRP A 16 -14.42 -0.45 0.68
CA TRP A 16 -13.03 -0.48 1.09
C TRP A 16 -12.13 -1.09 0.02
N ASN A 17 -11.04 -0.38 -0.25
CA ASN A 17 -9.93 -0.86 -1.05
C ASN A 17 -8.67 -0.82 -0.20
N GLU A 18 -7.84 -1.86 -0.29
CA GLU A 18 -6.55 -1.91 0.40
C GLU A 18 -5.69 -0.70 -0.01
N PRO A 19 -5.09 0.04 0.95
CA PRO A 19 -4.42 1.32 0.68
C PRO A 19 -3.08 1.18 -0.06
N VAL A 20 -2.51 -0.04 -0.07
CA VAL A 20 -1.21 -0.32 -0.68
C VAL A 20 -1.24 -1.68 -1.36
N GLN A 21 -0.79 -1.70 -2.61
CA GLN A 21 -0.45 -2.90 -3.35
C GLN A 21 1.07 -2.99 -3.50
N PHE A 22 1.61 -4.18 -3.27
CA PHE A 22 3.02 -4.49 -3.42
C PHE A 22 3.27 -5.25 -4.72
N THR A 23 4.31 -4.84 -5.43
CA THR A 23 4.96 -5.66 -6.45
C THR A 23 6.35 -6.02 -5.93
N VAL A 24 6.62 -7.32 -5.80
CA VAL A 24 7.93 -7.82 -5.40
C VAL A 24 8.54 -8.59 -6.56
N ARG A 25 9.66 -8.10 -7.09
CA ARG A 25 10.39 -8.71 -8.21
C ARG A 25 11.70 -9.31 -7.73
N VAL A 26 12.01 -10.53 -8.15
CA VAL A 26 13.35 -11.09 -7.94
C VAL A 26 14.34 -10.41 -8.90
N VAL A 27 15.31 -9.67 -8.37
CA VAL A 27 16.30 -8.93 -9.16
C VAL A 27 17.67 -9.63 -9.23
N ARG A 28 17.95 -10.51 -8.26
CA ARG A 28 19.11 -11.39 -8.23
C ARG A 28 18.70 -12.75 -7.67
N ASP A 29 19.03 -13.82 -8.35
CA ASP A 29 18.88 -15.19 -7.87
C ASP A 29 20.22 -15.82 -7.46
N GLY A 30 20.15 -17.04 -6.91
CA GLY A 30 21.25 -17.78 -6.31
C GLY A 30 20.80 -19.21 -5.98
N ASN A 31 21.39 -19.85 -4.97
CA ASN A 31 21.03 -21.20 -4.55
C ASN A 31 19.77 -21.22 -3.67
N CYS A 32 18.67 -20.68 -4.19
CA CYS A 32 17.41 -20.55 -3.48
C CYS A 32 16.71 -21.90 -3.28
N ARG A 33 16.44 -22.29 -2.02
CA ARG A 33 15.68 -23.51 -1.68
C ARG A 33 14.20 -23.46 -2.10
N ALA A 34 13.66 -22.26 -2.30
CA ALA A 34 12.31 -22.04 -2.82
C ALA A 34 12.27 -21.87 -4.35
N ASP A 35 13.40 -22.13 -5.02
CA ASP A 35 13.57 -22.08 -6.48
C ASP A 35 13.19 -20.74 -7.14
N HIS A 36 13.28 -19.63 -6.40
CA HIS A 36 13.03 -18.30 -6.95
C HIS A 36 14.04 -17.94 -8.03
N LYS A 37 13.53 -17.45 -9.17
CA LYS A 37 14.32 -17.08 -10.34
C LYS A 37 14.28 -15.59 -10.60
N LYS A 38 15.38 -15.02 -11.11
CA LYS A 38 15.41 -13.62 -11.54
C LYS A 38 14.28 -13.33 -12.53
N GLY A 39 13.59 -12.23 -12.32
CA GLY A 39 12.43 -11.82 -13.11
C GLY A 39 11.08 -12.35 -12.60
N GLN A 40 11.05 -13.28 -11.64
CA GLN A 40 9.81 -13.68 -10.99
C GLN A 40 9.16 -12.50 -10.26
N ILE A 41 7.83 -12.39 -10.35
CA ILE A 41 7.05 -11.30 -9.77
C ILE A 41 5.96 -11.86 -8.87
N PHE A 42 5.84 -11.29 -7.68
CA PHE A 42 4.74 -11.50 -6.74
C PHE A 42 3.97 -10.19 -6.60
N LYS A 43 2.65 -10.25 -6.76
CA LYS A 43 1.75 -9.11 -6.54
C LYS A 43 0.78 -9.45 -5.44
N PHE A 44 0.63 -8.57 -4.46
CA PHE A 44 -0.27 -8.78 -3.33
C PHE A 44 -0.56 -7.46 -2.62
N GLU A 45 -1.59 -7.46 -1.77
CA GLU A 45 -1.98 -6.31 -0.98
C GLU A 45 -1.81 -6.62 0.50
N TRP A 46 -2.67 -7.48 1.06
CA TRP A 46 -2.62 -7.88 2.47
C TRP A 46 -1.96 -9.25 2.69
N ASN A 47 -2.46 -10.27 2.00
CA ASN A 47 -2.07 -11.66 2.21
C ASN A 47 -0.68 -11.97 1.63
N THR A 48 0.01 -12.93 2.24
CA THR A 48 1.22 -13.52 1.67
C THR A 48 0.92 -14.04 0.25
N PRO A 49 1.68 -13.64 -0.78
CA PRO A 49 1.44 -14.14 -2.13
C PRO A 49 1.77 -15.64 -2.22
N GLU A 50 0.95 -16.36 -2.99
CA GLU A 50 1.19 -17.78 -3.26
C GLU A 50 2.56 -17.99 -3.92
N GLY A 51 3.22 -19.08 -3.52
CA GLY A 51 4.52 -19.48 -4.06
C GLY A 51 5.71 -18.68 -3.54
N MET A 52 5.53 -17.64 -2.73
CA MET A 52 6.64 -16.90 -2.12
C MET A 52 7.24 -17.66 -0.93
N CYS A 53 8.58 -17.65 -0.81
CA CYS A 53 9.29 -18.21 0.34
C CYS A 53 8.85 -17.51 1.65
N GLY A 54 8.29 -18.27 2.59
CA GLY A 54 7.83 -17.76 3.87
C GLY A 54 8.93 -17.10 4.71
N GLU A 55 10.16 -17.64 4.69
CA GLU A 55 11.31 -17.03 5.38
C GLU A 55 11.61 -15.62 4.83
N SER A 56 11.59 -15.47 3.50
CA SER A 56 11.81 -14.16 2.87
C SER A 56 10.66 -13.22 3.19
N PHE A 57 9.41 -13.69 3.15
CA PHE A 57 8.22 -12.88 3.48
C PHE A 57 8.27 -12.33 4.91
N VAL A 58 8.54 -13.19 5.90
CA VAL A 58 8.68 -12.77 7.30
C VAL A 58 9.79 -11.73 7.44
N GLY A 59 10.93 -11.95 6.77
CA GLY A 59 12.04 -11.00 6.79
C GLY A 59 11.76 -9.65 6.11
N MET A 60 10.87 -9.60 5.11
CA MET A 60 10.45 -8.34 4.46
C MET A 60 9.35 -7.61 5.20
N TYR A 61 8.65 -8.27 6.14
CA TYR A 61 7.46 -7.70 6.79
C TYR A 61 7.69 -6.28 7.37
N PRO A 62 8.82 -5.95 8.03
CA PRO A 62 9.06 -4.58 8.50
C PRO A 62 9.10 -3.53 7.39
N VAL A 63 9.69 -3.86 6.22
CA VAL A 63 9.74 -2.97 5.06
C VAL A 63 8.34 -2.78 4.47
N LEU A 64 7.61 -3.89 4.30
CA LEU A 64 6.23 -3.86 3.79
C LEU A 64 5.34 -3.03 4.72
N HIS A 65 5.43 -3.23 6.03
CA HIS A 65 4.67 -2.46 7.01
C HIS A 65 5.03 -0.97 7.01
N SER A 66 6.32 -0.64 6.93
CA SER A 66 6.77 0.75 6.81
C SER A 66 6.19 1.43 5.57
N LEU A 67 6.18 0.74 4.43
CA LEU A 67 5.55 1.23 3.20
C LEU A 67 4.04 1.41 3.34
N ARG A 68 3.32 0.52 4.06
CA ARG A 68 1.88 0.66 4.33
C ARG A 68 1.54 1.97 5.05
N VAL A 69 2.37 2.35 6.01
CA VAL A 69 2.20 3.57 6.79
C VAL A 69 2.86 4.80 6.15
N LEU A 70 3.15 4.72 4.83
CA LEU A 70 3.76 5.79 4.02
C LEU A 70 5.19 6.17 4.37
N GLY A 71 5.90 5.31 5.12
CA GLY A 71 7.31 5.48 5.42
C GLY A 71 8.14 5.68 4.15
N ASP A 72 9.17 6.50 4.28
CA ASP A 72 10.06 6.85 3.18
C ASP A 72 11.26 5.89 3.15
N MET A 73 11.35 5.08 2.09
CA MET A 73 12.44 4.09 1.96
C MET A 73 13.81 4.71 1.72
N ARG A 74 13.88 6.03 1.44
CA ARG A 74 15.14 6.78 1.37
C ARG A 74 15.83 6.86 2.72
N GLU A 75 15.07 6.91 3.81
CA GLU A 75 15.58 6.81 5.19
C GLU A 75 16.28 5.46 5.47
N LEU A 76 15.99 4.46 4.64
CA LEU A 76 16.61 3.13 4.68
C LEU A 76 17.60 2.89 3.53
N GLY A 77 18.02 3.96 2.85
CA GLY A 77 19.06 3.96 1.81
C GLY A 77 18.57 3.62 0.39
N SER A 78 17.27 3.75 0.11
CA SER A 78 16.73 3.58 -1.25
C SER A 78 16.83 4.87 -2.05
N THR A 79 16.81 4.76 -3.38
CA THR A 79 16.78 5.93 -4.27
C THR A 79 15.40 6.56 -4.38
N GLU A 80 14.34 5.75 -4.25
CA GLU A 80 12.95 6.17 -4.35
C GLU A 80 12.21 5.93 -3.04
N ARG A 81 11.22 6.77 -2.74
CA ARG A 81 10.48 6.72 -1.46
C ARG A 81 9.69 5.41 -1.25
N ASN A 82 9.25 4.79 -2.33
CA ASN A 82 8.33 3.64 -2.34
C ASN A 82 8.95 2.38 -2.91
N VAL A 83 10.28 2.36 -3.10
CA VAL A 83 11.03 1.21 -3.61
C VAL A 83 12.07 0.80 -2.59
N ARG A 84 12.25 -0.49 -2.36
CA ARG A 84 13.34 -1.03 -1.53
C ARG A 84 13.89 -2.31 -2.12
N VAL A 85 15.21 -2.39 -2.28
CA VAL A 85 15.90 -3.66 -2.53
C VAL A 85 16.16 -4.37 -1.20
N TYR A 86 15.62 -5.58 -1.05
CA TYR A 86 15.76 -6.44 0.10
C TYR A 86 16.58 -7.68 -0.27
N THR A 87 17.51 -8.08 0.59
CA THR A 87 18.26 -9.33 0.44
C THR A 87 17.67 -10.36 1.40
N CYS A 88 17.35 -11.56 0.92
CA CYS A 88 16.76 -12.59 1.75
C CYS A 88 17.68 -12.97 2.94
N PRO A 89 17.15 -13.55 4.03
CA PRO A 89 17.97 -13.86 5.20
C PRO A 89 19.11 -14.83 4.90
N SER A 90 18.87 -15.77 3.99
CA SER A 90 19.88 -16.72 3.47
C SER A 90 20.87 -16.08 2.47
N ARG A 91 20.69 -14.80 2.08
CA ARG A 91 21.51 -14.01 1.14
C ARG A 91 21.61 -14.53 -0.30
N GLU A 92 20.93 -15.61 -0.62
CA GLU A 92 20.88 -16.21 -1.96
C GLU A 92 20.15 -15.36 -3.00
N VAL A 93 19.11 -14.63 -2.58
CA VAL A 93 18.18 -13.92 -3.49
C VAL A 93 18.02 -12.47 -3.07
N GLN A 94 17.88 -11.55 -4.03
CA GLN A 94 17.47 -10.17 -3.80
C GLN A 94 16.13 -9.89 -4.47
N PHE A 95 15.31 -9.15 -3.74
CA PHE A 95 13.98 -8.74 -4.13
C PHE A 95 13.91 -7.20 -4.22
N GLU A 96 13.33 -6.68 -5.28
CA GLU A 96 12.89 -5.29 -5.38
C GLU A 96 11.43 -5.22 -4.98
N ILE A 97 11.13 -4.46 -3.94
CA ILE A 97 9.79 -4.21 -3.41
C ILE A 97 9.36 -2.84 -3.89
N THR A 98 8.23 -2.74 -4.58
CA THR A 98 7.61 -1.48 -4.99
C THR A 98 6.21 -1.38 -4.40
N ALA A 99 5.93 -0.29 -3.68
CA ALA A 99 4.59 0.02 -3.19
C ALA A 99 3.84 0.96 -4.16
N THR A 100 2.61 0.59 -4.49
CA THR A 100 1.64 1.44 -5.18
C THR A 100 0.53 1.79 -4.20
N TYR A 101 0.22 3.08 -4.09
CA TYR A 101 -0.80 3.59 -3.16
C TYR A 101 -2.12 3.78 -3.87
N THR A 102 -3.22 3.55 -3.19
CA THR A 102 -4.58 3.55 -3.75
C THR A 102 -5.53 4.33 -2.86
N CYS A 103 -6.56 4.91 -3.46
CA CYS A 103 -7.67 5.52 -2.75
C CYS A 103 -8.51 4.44 -2.06
N ASN A 104 -8.74 4.55 -0.75
CA ASN A 104 -9.51 3.57 0.00
C ASN A 104 -10.98 3.45 -0.46
N LEU A 105 -11.54 4.48 -1.11
CA LEU A 105 -12.95 4.47 -1.51
C LEU A 105 -13.19 4.08 -2.97
N CYS A 106 -12.26 4.39 -3.88
CA CYS A 106 -12.46 4.17 -5.32
C CYS A 106 -11.39 3.30 -5.97
N GLY A 107 -10.39 2.84 -5.22
CA GLY A 107 -9.31 1.98 -5.71
C GLY A 107 -8.34 2.62 -6.69
N GLN A 108 -8.56 3.88 -7.10
CA GLN A 108 -7.69 4.56 -8.05
C GLN A 108 -6.28 4.76 -7.47
N PRO A 109 -5.21 4.53 -8.27
CA PRO A 109 -3.84 4.80 -7.84
C PRO A 109 -3.64 6.26 -7.44
N LEU A 110 -2.95 6.48 -6.33
CA LEU A 110 -2.53 7.79 -5.85
C LEU A 110 -1.19 8.14 -6.48
N ALA A 111 -1.07 9.37 -6.97
CA ALA A 111 0.16 9.86 -7.56
C ALA A 111 1.23 10.09 -6.49
N ILE A 112 2.50 9.95 -6.86
CA ILE A 112 3.63 10.47 -6.09
C ILE A 112 4.15 11.69 -6.85
N LYS A 113 4.15 12.86 -6.21
CA LYS A 113 4.63 14.13 -6.80
C LYS A 113 5.43 14.87 -5.74
N ASN A 114 6.55 15.48 -6.15
CA ASN A 114 7.44 16.21 -5.24
C ASN A 114 7.77 15.40 -3.98
N ASP A 115 8.06 14.11 -4.16
CA ASP A 115 8.36 13.15 -3.09
C ASP A 115 7.24 12.87 -2.08
N GLU A 116 6.03 13.32 -2.35
CA GLU A 116 4.86 13.11 -1.49
C GLU A 116 3.79 12.30 -2.20
N ILE A 117 3.13 11.41 -1.44
CA ILE A 117 1.96 10.69 -1.92
C ILE A 117 0.78 11.64 -1.88
N GLN A 118 0.18 11.86 -3.04
CA GLN A 118 -0.91 12.79 -3.24
C GLN A 118 -2.20 12.18 -2.71
N THR A 119 -2.54 12.53 -1.47
CA THR A 119 -3.70 11.99 -0.77
C THR A 119 -4.36 13.02 0.13
N GLN A 120 -5.62 12.79 0.44
CA GLN A 120 -6.39 13.51 1.44
C GLN A 120 -6.90 12.53 2.50
N GLY A 121 -7.29 13.07 3.65
CA GLY A 121 -7.97 12.32 4.71
C GLY A 121 -9.45 12.69 4.74
N ILE A 122 -10.31 11.70 4.94
CA ILE A 122 -11.67 11.94 5.46
C ILE A 122 -11.67 11.33 6.85
N GLU A 123 -12.05 12.13 7.84
CA GLU A 123 -12.04 11.75 9.25
C GLU A 123 -13.44 11.88 9.84
N ASP A 124 -13.80 10.91 10.66
CA ASP A 124 -14.94 10.97 11.57
C ASP A 124 -14.40 10.85 12.99
N SER A 125 -14.29 12.00 13.66
CA SER A 125 -13.71 12.09 15.00
C SER A 125 -14.56 11.40 16.07
N GLU A 126 -15.87 11.23 15.84
CA GLU A 126 -16.76 10.57 16.81
C GLU A 126 -16.49 9.06 16.86
N GLN A 127 -16.16 8.46 15.72
CA GLN A 127 -15.86 7.03 15.61
C GLN A 127 -14.35 6.71 15.58
N ASN A 128 -13.49 7.72 15.65
CA ASN A 128 -12.04 7.59 15.48
C ASN A 128 -11.70 6.84 14.17
N LEU A 129 -12.43 7.16 13.10
CA LEU A 129 -12.26 6.58 11.78
C LEU A 129 -11.56 7.57 10.86
N TRP A 130 -10.57 7.10 10.14
CA TRP A 130 -9.89 7.88 9.12
C TRP A 130 -9.63 7.03 7.89
N VAL A 131 -9.91 7.58 6.72
CA VAL A 131 -9.66 6.92 5.43
C VAL A 131 -8.83 7.80 4.51
N ARG A 132 -7.92 7.15 3.78
CA ARG A 132 -7.01 7.79 2.82
C ARG A 132 -7.65 7.80 1.43
N VAL A 133 -7.82 8.97 0.85
CA VAL A 133 -8.57 9.12 -0.40
C VAL A 133 -7.87 10.01 -1.43
N CYS A 134 -8.22 9.81 -2.70
CA CYS A 134 -7.84 10.75 -3.75
C CYS A 134 -8.64 12.07 -3.62
N GLN A 135 -8.13 13.14 -4.24
CA GLN A 135 -8.76 14.46 -4.22
C GLN A 135 -10.25 14.43 -4.62
N LYS A 136 -10.60 13.70 -5.69
CA LYS A 136 -12.00 13.60 -6.15
C LYS A 136 -12.93 12.97 -5.11
N CYS A 137 -12.44 11.97 -4.37
CA CYS A 137 -13.21 11.34 -3.30
C CYS A 137 -13.33 12.27 -2.10
N ALA A 138 -12.26 12.99 -1.73
CA ALA A 138 -12.33 13.99 -0.68
C ALA A 138 -13.37 15.07 -0.99
N GLU A 139 -13.37 15.63 -2.20
CA GLU A 139 -14.34 16.65 -2.63
C GLU A 139 -15.77 16.09 -2.66
N LYS A 140 -15.95 14.87 -3.18
CA LYS A 140 -17.28 14.22 -3.25
C LYS A 140 -17.90 13.93 -1.88
N TYR A 141 -17.06 13.71 -0.88
CA TYR A 141 -17.44 13.18 0.43
C TYR A 141 -17.02 14.08 1.61
N ALA A 142 -16.75 15.36 1.36
CA ALA A 142 -16.20 16.28 2.36
C ALA A 142 -17.03 16.38 3.66
N ASN A 143 -18.35 16.25 3.54
CA ASN A 143 -19.31 16.35 4.65
C ASN A 143 -19.92 14.98 5.02
N ALA A 144 -19.36 13.88 4.52
CA ALA A 144 -19.92 12.56 4.74
C ALA A 144 -19.53 12.00 6.12
N LYS A 145 -20.49 11.39 6.82
CA LYS A 145 -20.20 10.62 8.05
C LYS A 145 -19.62 9.27 7.68
N LEU A 146 -18.61 8.83 8.41
CA LEU A 146 -18.00 7.52 8.18
C LEU A 146 -18.65 6.48 9.08
N LYS A 147 -18.88 5.29 8.55
CA LYS A 147 -19.32 4.13 9.32
C LYS A 147 -18.60 2.90 8.81
N TRP A 148 -18.08 2.07 9.71
CA TRP A 148 -17.53 0.78 9.34
C TRP A 148 -18.66 -0.19 8.96
#